data_AF-A0A9D1TKG9-F1
#
_entry.id   AF-A0A9D1TKG9-F1
#
_cell.length_a   1.000
_cell.length_b   1.000
_cell.length_c   1.000
_cell.angle_alpha   90.00
_cell.angle_beta   90.00
_cell.angle_gamma   90.00
#
_symmetry.space_group_name_H-M   'P 1'
#
loop_
_entity.id
_entity.type
_entity.pdbx_description
1 polymer ?
#
loop_
_entity_poly.entity_id
_entity_poly.type
_entity_poly.pdbx_seq_one_letter_code
_entity_poly.pdbx_strand_id
1 'polypeptide(L)' 'MKFVYFNDTNRVVHIHPATIIHGCDVLNTSIQPLEERVFKLPNNTYPWVKMWDNENGLTILVSPKKDE' A
#
# COMPACT_ATOMS: atom_id res chain seq x y z
N MET A 1 7.99 0.17 11.14
CA MET A 1 8.55 -0.72 10.10
C MET A 1 8.41 -0.06 8.73
N LYS A 2 9.21 -0.42 7.72
CA LYS A 2 9.04 0.05 6.33
C LYS A 2 8.67 -1.12 5.43
N PHE A 3 7.63 -0.97 4.62
CA PHE A 3 7.27 -1.87 3.54
C PHE A 3 7.50 -1.14 2.21
N VAL A 4 8.25 -1.76 1.29
CA VAL A 4 8.54 -1.20 -0.03
C VAL A 4 7.81 -2.04 -1.06
N TYR A 5 6.98 -1.40 -1.87
CA TYR A 5 6.30 -2.01 -3.00
C TYR A 5 6.93 -1.48 -4.30
N PHE A 6 7.34 -2.38 -5.19
CA PHE A 6 7.76 -2.05 -6.55
C PHE A 6 6.65 -2.44 -7.51
N ASN A 7 6.23 -1.50 -8.36
CA ASN A 7 5.12 -1.74 -9.28
C ASN A 7 5.58 -2.42 -10.58
N ASP A 8 5.63 -3.75 -10.58
CA ASP A 8 5.94 -4.60 -11.73
C ASP A 8 4.70 -5.00 -12.56
N THR A 9 3.52 -4.49 -12.20
CA THR A 9 2.24 -4.90 -12.80
C THR A 9 1.99 -4.31 -14.20
N ASN A 10 2.85 -3.40 -14.66
CA ASN A 10 2.68 -2.60 -15.87
C ASN A 10 1.37 -1.78 -15.93
N ARG A 11 0.74 -1.54 -14.77
CA ARG A 11 -0.51 -0.78 -14.62
C ARG A 11 -0.30 0.35 -13.62
N VAL A 12 -1.13 1.38 -13.68
CA VAL A 12 -1.22 2.37 -12.59
C VAL A 12 -1.88 1.69 -11.38
N VAL A 13 -1.23 1.76 -10.22
CA VAL A 13 -1.76 1.18 -8.98
C VAL A 13 -2.25 2.30 -8.05
N HIS A 14 -3.50 2.22 -7.64
CA HIS A 14 -4.11 3.16 -6.71
C HIS A 14 -3.89 2.71 -5.26
N ILE A 15 -3.67 3.66 -4.35
CA ILE A 15 -3.60 3.36 -2.92
C ILE A 15 -5.01 3.43 -2.34
N HIS A 16 -5.48 2.34 -1.74
CA HIS A 16 -6.76 2.31 -1.08
C HIS A 16 -6.75 3.28 0.13
N PRO A 17 -7.77 4.15 0.32
CA PRO A 17 -7.81 5.12 1.42
C PRO A 17 -7.64 4.50 2.81
N ALA A 18 -8.14 3.26 2.98
CA ALA A 18 -7.99 2.52 4.23
C ALA A 18 -6.51 2.31 4.64
N THR A 19 -5.55 2.38 3.72
CA THR A 19 -4.12 2.34 4.05
C THR A 19 -3.73 3.46 5.02
N ILE A 20 -4.17 4.68 4.74
CA ILE A 20 -3.89 5.86 5.55
C ILE A 20 -4.74 5.84 6.83
N ILE A 21 -6.01 5.44 6.72
CA ILE A 21 -6.93 5.34 7.86
C ILE A 21 -6.42 4.33 8.89
N HIS A 22 -5.80 3.23 8.46
CA HIS A 22 -5.19 2.25 9.37
C HIS A 22 -3.86 2.71 9.98
N GLY A 23 -3.39 3.93 9.68
CA GLY A 23 -2.20 4.52 10.28
C GLY A 23 -0.90 4.26 9.51
N CYS A 24 -0.97 3.89 8.23
CA CYS A 24 0.22 3.86 7.37
C CYS A 24 0.54 5.27 6.85
N ASP A 25 1.79 5.72 7.03
CA ASP A 25 2.30 6.94 6.41
C ASP A 25 2.86 6.61 5.01
N VAL A 26 2.25 7.16 3.97
CA VAL A 26 2.60 6.93 2.57
C VAL A 26 2.24 8.15 1.73
N LEU A 27 3.00 8.40 0.66
CA LEU A 27 2.64 9.38 -0.35
C LEU A 27 1.33 8.95 -1.05
N ASN A 28 0.26 9.74 -0.87
CA ASN A 28 -1.08 9.43 -1.37
C ASN A 28 -1.28 9.83 -2.86
N THR A 29 -0.38 9.36 -3.71
CA THR A 29 -0.49 9.44 -5.17
C THR A 29 -0.62 8.03 -5.74
N SER A 30 -1.11 7.87 -6.97
CA SER A 30 -1.01 6.57 -7.65
C SER A 30 0.46 6.18 -7.83
N ILE A 31 0.71 4.88 -7.94
CA ILE A 31 2.05 4.28 -8.15
C ILE A 31 2.13 3.94 -9.64
N GLN A 32 3.04 4.60 -10.35
CA GLN A 32 3.25 4.40 -11.78
C GLN A 32 3.98 3.08 -12.06
N PRO A 33 3.90 2.52 -13.28
CA PRO A 33 4.71 1.37 -13.66
C PRO A 33 6.19 1.60 -13.39
N LEU A 34 6.88 0.60 -12.84
CA LEU A 34 8.30 0.65 -12.47
C LEU A 34 8.64 1.69 -11.38
N GLU A 35 7.64 2.18 -10.64
CA GLU A 35 7.83 3.07 -9.50
C GLU A 35 7.89 2.26 -8.20
N GLU A 36 8.77 2.68 -7.29
CA GLU A 36 8.77 2.23 -5.90
C GLU A 36 7.88 3.11 -5.03
N ARG A 37 7.18 2.49 -4.09
CA ARG A 37 6.43 3.18 -3.04
C ARG A 37 6.79 2.66 -1.66
N VAL A 38 7.16 3.59 -0.79
CA VAL A 38 7.48 3.31 0.62
C VAL A 38 6.25 3.56 1.49
N PHE A 39 5.84 2.52 2.20
CA PHE A 39 4.79 2.52 3.22
C PHE A 39 5.46 2.45 4.60
N LYS A 40 5.30 3.49 5.42
CA LYS A 40 5.80 3.51 6.80
C LYS A 40 4.69 3.05 7.75
N LEU A 41 4.95 1.94 8.42
CA LEU A 41 4.03 1.35 9.38
C LEU A 41 4.40 1.73 10.82
N PRO A 42 3.42 1.84 11.73
CA PRO A 42 3.65 2.01 13.16
C PRO A 42 4.61 0.96 13.75
N ASN A 43 5.23 1.29 14.88
CA ASN A 43 6.10 0.35 15.59
C ASN A 43 5.31 -0.87 16.08
N ASN A 44 5.99 -2.02 16.16
CA ASN A 44 5.40 -3.30 16.57
C ASN A 44 4.20 -3.73 15.72
N THR A 45 4.25 -3.47 14.41
CA THR A 45 3.24 -3.95 13.44
C THR A 45 3.91 -4.56 12.22
N TYR A 46 3.21 -5.45 11.52
CA TYR A 46 3.61 -6.03 10.24
C TYR A 46 2.68 -5.64 9.09
N PRO A 47 3.18 -5.58 7.84
CA PRO A 47 2.35 -5.25 6.69
C PRO A 47 1.47 -6.43 6.33
N TRP A 48 0.15 -6.22 6.39
CA TRP A 48 -0.81 -7.05 5.70
C TRP A 48 -1.21 -6.36 4.39
N VAL A 49 -0.96 -7.03 3.27
CA VAL A 49 -1.10 -6.44 1.93
C VAL A 49 -2.20 -7.17 1.18
N LYS A 50 -3.09 -6.41 0.54
CA LYS A 50 -4.11 -6.93 -0.36
C LYS A 50 -4.17 -6.09 -1.62
N MET A 51 -4.25 -6.75 -2.78
CA MET A 51 -4.40 -6.12 -4.08
C MET A 51 -5.61 -6.69 -4.81
N TRP A 52 -6.39 -5.84 -5.48
CA TRP A 52 -7.53 -6.24 -6.29
C TRP A 52 -7.91 -5.14 -7.29
N ASP A 53 -8.63 -5.52 -8.33
CA ASP A 53 -9.27 -4.57 -9.25
C ASP A 53 -10.54 -4.00 -8.61
N ASN A 54 -10.63 -2.67 -8.58
CA ASN A 54 -11.83 -1.94 -8.17
C ASN A 54 -12.32 -1.08 -9.34
N GLU A 55 -13.42 -0.33 -9.17
CA GLU A 55 -14.01 0.53 -10.21
C GLU A 55 -13.01 1.53 -10.81
N ASN A 56 -11.99 1.95 -10.04
CA ASN A 56 -10.94 2.88 -10.47
C ASN A 56 -9.66 2.18 -10.97
N GLY A 57 -9.65 0.86 -11.13
CA GLY A 57 -8.50 0.07 -11.55
C GLY A 57 -7.79 -0.68 -10.41
N LEU A 58 -6.55 -1.12 -10.68
CA LEU A 58 -5.77 -1.95 -9.76
C LEU A 58 -5.45 -1.15 -8.50
N THR A 59 -5.81 -1.70 -7.35
CA THR A 59 -5.71 -1.02 -6.06
C THR A 59 -4.90 -1.86 -5.08
N ILE A 60 -4.03 -1.21 -4.30
CA ILE A 60 -3.28 -1.80 -3.19
C ILE A 60 -3.79 -1.26 -1.85
N LEU A 61 -4.00 -2.16 -0.89
CA LEU A 61 -4.23 -1.86 0.51
C LEU A 61 -3.06 -2.40 1.33
N VAL A 62 -2.44 -1.52 2.13
CA VAL A 62 -1.46 -1.91 3.15
C VAL A 62 -2.05 -1.59 4.50
N SER A 63 -2.23 -2.59 5.35
CA SER A 63 -2.78 -2.44 6.71
C SER A 63 -1.74 -2.92 7.73
N PRO A 64 -1.34 -2.09 8.70
CA PRO A 64 -0.53 -2.55 9.82
C PRO A 64 -1.34 -3.49 10.71
N LYS A 65 -0.79 -4.68 10.97
CA LYS A 65 -1.34 -5.69 11.88
C LYS A 65 -0.40 -5.97 13.03
N LYS A 66 -0.93 -6.47 14.13
CA LYS A 66 -0.17 -7.00 15.28
C LYS A 66 -0.46 -8.49 15.36
N ASP A 67 0.50 -9.26 15.84
CA ASP A 67 0.21 -10.63 16.27
C ASP A 67 -0.78 -10.52 17.45
N GLU A 68 -1.83 -11.34 17.44
CA GLU A 68 -2.75 -11.50 18.57
C GLU A 68 -2.09 -12.27 19.72
#